data_AF-Q5BWN7-F1
#
_entry.id   AF-Q5BWN7-F1
#
_cell.length_a   1.000
_cell.length_b   1.000
_cell.length_c   1.000
_cell.angle_alpha   90.00
_cell.angle_beta   90.00
_cell.angle_gamma   90.00
#
_symmetry.space_group_name_H-M   'P 1'
#
loop_
_entity.id
_entity.type
_entity.pdbx_description
1 polymer ?
#
loop_
_entity_poly.entity_id
_entity_poly.type
_entity_poly.pdbx_seq_one_letter_code
_entity_poly.pdbx_strand_id
1 'polypeptide(L)'
;LPTGTMSGALDRTGEFRACTQSFHDKLLSGRLRLKPPHHKNLHSVDTRHTADLLAKSKQMSTELKMTVSKMTKLKLLFQDASNSSPEVLSKLIEVIQYDIMDLNKAKFQLKASLSEVKEHSVTSVQHLKHIDLIVIGLECYLSSLVSEFRALLEKHKAY
;
A
#
# COMPACT_ATOMS: atom_id res chain seq x y z
N LEU A 1 -17.97 -52.11 5.58
CA LEU A 1 -18.82 -51.22 4.75
C LEU A 1 -20.15 -51.07 5.48
N PRO A 2 -20.71 -49.84 5.64
CA PRO A 2 -21.10 -48.88 4.57
C PRO A 2 -20.36 -47.52 4.66
N THR A 3 -19.86 -46.94 3.56
CA THR A 3 -20.44 -45.81 2.77
C THR A 3 -20.99 -44.68 3.66
N GLY A 4 -20.40 -43.49 3.83
CA GLY A 4 -19.73 -42.64 2.85
C GLY A 4 -20.64 -41.45 2.55
N THR A 5 -20.41 -40.29 3.17
CA THR A 5 -20.70 -38.95 2.60
C THR A 5 -19.82 -37.93 3.30
N MET A 6 -18.72 -37.56 2.63
CA MET A 6 -18.01 -36.33 2.91
C MET A 6 -18.99 -35.17 2.72
N SER A 7 -19.29 -34.45 3.80
CA SER A 7 -20.13 -33.26 3.75
C SER A 7 -19.34 -32.14 3.06
N GLY A 8 -19.50 -32.05 1.74
CA GLY A 8 -19.07 -30.90 0.96
C GLY A 8 -19.80 -29.65 1.45
N ALA A 9 -19.17 -28.49 1.31
CA ALA A 9 -19.81 -27.21 1.63
C ALA A 9 -21.15 -27.09 0.90
N LEU A 10 -22.25 -27.31 1.62
CA LEU A 10 -23.60 -27.20 1.08
C LEU A 10 -23.87 -25.75 0.68
N ASP A 11 -24.51 -25.56 -0.48
CA ASP A 11 -24.96 -24.24 -0.94
C ASP A 11 -26.00 -23.67 0.04
N ARG A 12 -25.54 -22.75 0.90
CA ARG A 12 -26.38 -22.07 1.90
C ARG A 12 -27.09 -20.83 1.36
N THR A 13 -27.03 -20.58 0.04
CA THR A 13 -27.66 -19.40 -0.55
C THR A 13 -29.18 -19.42 -0.35
N GLY A 14 -29.81 -20.61 -0.31
CA GLY A 14 -31.24 -20.75 -0.02
C GLY A 14 -31.62 -20.30 1.41
N GLU A 15 -30.88 -20.78 2.40
CA GLU A 15 -31.06 -20.40 3.81
C GLU A 15 -30.83 -18.90 4.02
N PHE A 16 -29.80 -18.35 3.38
CA PHE A 16 -29.52 -16.91 3.40
C PHE A 16 -30.70 -16.10 2.84
N ARG A 17 -31.21 -16.44 1.64
CA ARG A 17 -32.35 -15.74 1.03
C ARG A 17 -33.60 -15.77 1.91
N ALA A 18 -33.93 -16.92 2.50
CA ALA A 18 -35.07 -17.05 3.40
C ALA A 18 -34.93 -16.18 4.66
N CYS A 19 -33.74 -16.13 5.25
CA CYS A 19 -33.43 -15.25 6.37
C CYS A 19 -33.54 -13.77 6.00
N THR A 20 -33.02 -13.37 4.84
CA THR A 20 -33.11 -11.98 4.34
C THR A 20 -34.56 -11.56 4.14
N GLN A 21 -35.39 -12.43 3.55
CA GLN A 21 -36.80 -12.14 3.31
C GLN A 21 -37.58 -12.02 4.63
N SER A 22 -37.38 -12.96 5.56
CA SER A 22 -37.98 -12.89 6.91
C SER A 22 -37.57 -11.64 7.68
N PHE A 23 -36.32 -11.19 7.54
CA PHE A 23 -35.84 -9.94 8.12
C PHE A 23 -36.52 -8.71 7.50
N HIS A 24 -36.62 -8.69 6.17
CA HIS A 24 -37.30 -7.62 5.44
C HIS A 24 -38.78 -7.51 5.81
N ASP A 25 -39.48 -8.63 5.91
CA ASP A 25 -40.89 -8.67 6.30
C ASP A 25 -41.09 -8.13 7.71
N LYS A 26 -40.19 -8.46 8.66
CA LYS A 26 -40.23 -7.93 10.03
C LYS A 26 -39.97 -6.42 10.08
N LEU A 27 -39.12 -5.88 9.21
CA LEU A 27 -38.91 -4.44 9.08
C LEU A 27 -40.17 -3.75 8.57
N LEU A 28 -40.75 -4.25 7.47
CA LEU A 28 -41.97 -3.67 6.87
C LEU A 28 -43.17 -3.78 7.83
N SER A 29 -43.29 -4.90 8.54
CA SER A 29 -44.37 -5.10 9.51
C SER A 29 -44.16 -4.32 10.82
N GLY A 30 -43.07 -3.55 10.95
CA GLY A 30 -42.73 -2.81 12.17
C GLY A 30 -42.36 -3.68 13.38
N ARG A 31 -42.22 -5.00 13.20
CA ARG A 31 -41.79 -5.96 14.24
C ARG A 31 -40.29 -5.86 14.51
N LEU A 32 -39.55 -5.22 13.60
CA LEU A 32 -38.16 -4.85 13.77
C LEU A 32 -38.00 -3.36 13.44
N ARG A 33 -37.29 -2.63 14.30
CA ARG A 33 -36.90 -1.24 14.05
C ARG A 33 -35.39 -1.13 14.04
N LEU A 34 -34.83 -0.60 12.96
CA LEU A 34 -33.42 -0.24 12.92
C LEU A 34 -33.20 0.98 13.82
N LYS A 35 -32.34 0.85 14.82
CA LYS A 35 -31.86 2.04 15.53
C LYS A 35 -31.01 2.85 14.55
N PRO A 36 -31.15 4.20 14.52
CA PRO A 36 -30.22 5.03 13.79
C PRO A 36 -28.79 4.70 14.25
N PRO A 37 -27.81 4.65 13.33
CA PRO A 37 -26.42 4.58 13.72
C PRO A 37 -26.14 5.75 14.66
N HIS A 38 -25.65 5.49 15.87
CA HIS A 38 -25.18 6.57 16.74
C HIS A 38 -24.11 7.35 15.96
N HIS A 39 -24.39 8.63 15.66
CA HIS A 39 -23.41 9.55 15.10
C HIS A 39 -22.32 9.80 16.16
N LYS A 40 -21.31 8.93 16.19
CA LYS A 40 -20.09 9.18 16.97
C LYS A 40 -19.32 10.29 16.26
N ASN A 41 -19.59 11.54 16.62
CA ASN A 41 -18.81 12.71 16.21
C ASN A 41 -17.39 12.74 16.83
N LEU A 42 -16.78 11.58 17.11
CA LEU A 42 -15.44 11.47 17.72
C LEU A 42 -14.29 11.37 16.70
N HIS A 43 -14.56 11.30 15.39
CA HIS A 43 -13.57 10.84 14.41
C HIS A 43 -12.82 11.93 13.62
N SER A 44 -13.08 13.23 13.81
CA SER A 44 -12.55 14.25 12.88
C SER A 44 -11.02 14.42 12.95
N VAL A 45 -10.41 14.29 14.13
CA VAL A 45 -8.97 14.47 14.33
C VAL A 45 -8.20 13.21 13.90
N ASP A 46 -8.63 12.02 14.32
CA ASP A 46 -8.06 10.74 13.89
C ASP A 46 -8.13 10.56 12.36
N THR A 47 -9.17 11.10 11.71
CA THR A 47 -9.31 11.07 10.24
C THR A 47 -8.30 11.99 9.55
N ARG A 48 -7.93 13.13 10.15
CA ARG A 48 -6.94 14.04 9.55
C ARG A 48 -5.53 13.47 9.60
N HIS A 49 -5.10 12.91 10.74
CA HIS A 49 -3.77 12.32 10.86
C HIS A 49 -3.58 11.10 9.96
N THR A 50 -4.60 10.25 9.86
CA THR A 50 -4.58 9.10 8.93
C THR A 50 -4.63 9.53 7.46
N ALA A 51 -5.35 10.61 7.14
CA ALA A 51 -5.35 11.18 5.79
C ALA A 51 -3.99 11.76 5.39
N ASP A 52 -3.30 12.44 6.30
CA ASP A 52 -1.94 12.96 6.07
C ASP A 52 -0.93 11.82 5.84
N LEU A 53 -0.98 10.77 6.66
CA LEU A 53 -0.16 9.56 6.46
C LEU A 53 -0.41 8.93 5.09
N LEU A 54 -1.66 8.85 4.67
CA LEU A 54 -2.02 8.29 3.37
C LEU A 54 -1.53 9.19 2.22
N ALA A 55 -1.62 10.51 2.37
CA ALA A 55 -1.11 11.46 1.38
C ALA A 55 0.41 11.33 1.22
N LYS A 56 1.16 11.30 2.33
CA LYS A 56 2.61 11.06 2.33
C LYS A 56 2.98 9.72 1.70
N SER A 57 2.23 8.66 2.02
CA SER A 57 2.43 7.33 1.43
C SER A 57 2.21 7.34 -0.10
N LYS A 58 1.18 8.04 -0.57
CA LYS A 58 0.90 8.19 -2.02
C LYS A 58 1.98 9.00 -2.72
N GLN A 59 2.47 10.06 -2.09
CA GLN A 59 3.56 10.86 -2.63
C GLN A 59 4.84 10.01 -2.78
N MET A 60 5.25 9.32 -1.72
CA MET A 60 6.41 8.42 -1.76
C MET A 60 6.24 7.32 -2.83
N SER A 61 5.03 6.76 -2.97
CA SER A 61 4.73 5.78 -4.04
C SER A 61 4.92 6.37 -5.45
N THR A 62 4.54 7.63 -5.64
CA THR A 62 4.69 8.32 -6.92
C THR A 62 6.16 8.59 -7.24
N GLU A 63 6.91 9.09 -6.26
CA GLU A 63 8.35 9.31 -6.38
C GLU A 63 9.09 7.99 -6.70
N LEU A 64 8.76 6.90 -5.99
CA LEU A 64 9.28 5.56 -6.28
C LEU A 64 9.06 5.14 -7.74
N LYS A 65 7.85 5.31 -8.27
CA LYS A 65 7.52 4.96 -9.68
C LYS A 65 8.33 5.80 -10.67
N MET A 66 8.55 7.08 -10.36
CA MET A 66 9.37 7.95 -11.19
C MET A 66 10.84 7.50 -11.19
N THR A 67 11.38 7.14 -10.03
CA THR A 67 12.76 6.61 -9.91
C THR A 67 12.92 5.27 -10.63
N VAL A 68 11.93 4.37 -10.53
CA VAL A 68 11.90 3.12 -11.31
C VAL A 68 11.92 3.40 -12.81
N SER A 69 11.17 4.40 -13.28
CA SER A 69 11.15 4.78 -14.70
C SER A 69 12.52 5.30 -15.17
N LYS A 70 13.19 6.13 -14.36
CA LYS A 70 14.56 6.59 -14.61
C LYS A 70 15.54 5.42 -14.65
N MET A 71 15.38 4.46 -13.75
CA MET A 71 16.21 3.26 -13.71
C MET A 71 15.99 2.34 -14.92
N THR A 72 14.75 2.19 -15.39
CA THR A 72 14.46 1.51 -16.66
C THR A 72 15.14 2.21 -17.83
N LYS A 73 15.09 3.55 -17.88
CA LYS A 73 15.83 4.32 -18.88
C LYS A 73 17.33 4.07 -18.81
N LEU A 74 17.90 4.05 -17.60
CA LEU A 74 19.32 3.75 -17.39
C LEU A 74 19.69 2.35 -17.92
N LYS A 75 18.86 1.34 -17.67
CA LYS A 75 19.05 -0.03 -18.21
C LYS A 75 19.08 -0.05 -19.74
N LEU A 76 18.20 0.70 -20.40
CA LEU A 76 18.17 0.79 -21.86
C LEU A 76 19.44 1.47 -22.41
N LEU A 77 19.87 2.56 -21.78
CA LEU A 77 21.09 3.27 -22.20
C LEU A 77 22.36 2.39 -22.03
N PHE A 78 22.38 1.50 -21.03
CA PHE A 78 23.46 0.51 -20.89
C PHE A 78 23.43 -0.61 -21.94
N GLN A 79 22.27 -0.91 -22.53
CA GLN A 79 22.16 -1.89 -23.61
C GLN A 79 22.60 -1.30 -24.95
N ASP A 80 22.26 -0.03 -25.21
CA ASP A 80 22.59 0.70 -26.44
C ASP A 80 23.81 1.62 -26.24
N ALA A 81 24.91 1.06 -25.74
CA ALA A 81 26.13 1.80 -25.37
C ALA A 81 26.76 2.59 -26.53
N SER A 82 26.48 2.23 -27.79
CA SER A 82 26.93 2.96 -28.99
C SER A 82 26.30 4.34 -29.15
N ASN A 83 25.18 4.63 -28.47
CA ASN A 83 24.40 5.86 -28.66
C ASN A 83 24.38 6.79 -27.43
N SER A 84 25.00 6.39 -26.32
CA SER A 84 24.87 7.08 -25.03
C SER A 84 26.22 7.65 -24.57
N SER A 85 26.31 8.96 -24.39
CA SER A 85 27.54 9.57 -23.86
C SER A 85 27.76 9.17 -22.39
N PRO A 86 29.01 8.92 -21.96
CA PRO A 86 29.33 8.64 -20.56
C PRO A 86 28.83 9.72 -19.58
N GLU A 87 28.81 10.98 -20.02
CA GLU A 87 28.32 12.11 -19.23
C GLU A 87 26.82 12.02 -18.97
N VAL A 88 26.03 11.60 -19.96
CA VAL A 88 24.57 11.40 -19.82
C VAL A 88 24.26 10.26 -18.84
N LEU A 89 25.03 9.17 -18.92
CA LEU A 89 24.91 8.05 -17.99
C LEU A 89 25.25 8.48 -16.56
N SER A 90 26.38 9.16 -16.37
CA SER A 90 26.82 9.66 -15.06
C SER A 90 25.77 10.59 -14.43
N LYS A 91 25.24 11.57 -15.18
CA LYS A 91 24.17 12.46 -14.70
C LYS A 91 22.90 11.71 -14.32
N LEU A 92 22.48 10.70 -15.09
CA LEU A 92 21.30 9.92 -14.77
C LEU A 92 21.51 9.05 -13.51
N ILE A 93 22.71 8.50 -13.33
CA ILE A 93 23.09 7.75 -12.12
C ILE A 93 23.02 8.66 -10.90
N GLU A 94 23.61 9.86 -10.97
CA GLU A 94 23.56 10.85 -9.89
C GLU A 94 22.12 11.22 -9.53
N VAL A 95 21.27 11.51 -10.52
CA VAL A 95 19.84 11.81 -10.29
C VAL A 95 19.13 10.66 -9.56
N ILE A 96 19.38 9.41 -9.98
CA ILE A 96 18.77 8.24 -9.32
C ILE A 96 19.31 8.08 -7.87
N GLN A 97 20.58 8.38 -7.63
CA GLN A 97 21.16 8.37 -6.28
C GLN A 97 20.49 9.42 -5.37
N TYR A 98 20.30 10.65 -5.86
CA TYR A 98 19.58 11.69 -5.14
C TYR A 98 18.13 11.28 -4.86
N ASP A 99 17.41 10.75 -5.86
CA ASP A 99 16.05 10.26 -5.66
C ASP A 99 15.99 9.17 -4.56
N ILE A 100 16.94 8.22 -4.56
CA ILE A 100 17.01 7.16 -3.55
C ILE A 100 17.27 7.73 -2.14
N MET A 101 18.10 8.76 -2.03
CA MET A 101 18.37 9.43 -0.76
C MET A 101 17.11 10.13 -0.23
N ASP A 102 16.41 10.87 -1.08
CA ASP A 102 15.17 11.55 -0.73
C ASP A 102 14.06 10.57 -0.36
N LEU A 103 13.92 9.47 -1.11
CA LEU A 103 12.98 8.39 -0.80
C LEU A 103 13.29 7.72 0.54
N ASN A 104 14.57 7.54 0.88
CA ASN A 104 14.96 7.03 2.19
C ASN A 104 14.60 8.01 3.31
N LYS A 105 14.78 9.31 3.09
CA LYS A 105 14.37 10.34 4.05
C LYS A 105 12.85 10.35 4.24
N ALA A 106 12.08 10.30 3.14
CA ALA A 106 10.61 10.22 3.17
C ALA A 106 10.13 8.97 3.92
N LYS A 107 10.77 7.81 3.70
CA LYS A 107 10.52 6.58 4.46
C LYS A 107 10.69 6.80 5.97
N PHE A 108 11.81 7.37 6.40
CA PHE A 108 12.05 7.59 7.84
C PHE A 108 11.01 8.53 8.46
N GLN A 109 10.64 9.61 7.75
CA GLN A 109 9.61 10.54 8.20
C GLN A 109 8.23 9.86 8.28
N LEU A 110 7.88 9.05 7.29
CA LEU A 110 6.61 8.33 7.24
C LEU A 110 6.49 7.33 8.39
N LYS A 111 7.56 6.58 8.71
CA LYS A 111 7.59 5.68 9.87
C LYS A 111 7.44 6.45 11.18
N ALA A 112 8.14 7.58 11.33
CA ALA A 112 8.04 8.40 12.54
C ALA A 112 6.62 8.91 12.75
N SER A 113 5.99 9.48 11.70
CA SER A 113 4.58 9.91 11.76
C SER A 113 3.63 8.75 12.04
N LEU A 114 3.89 7.55 11.50
CA LEU A 114 3.04 6.40 11.77
C LEU A 114 3.12 5.95 13.23
N SER A 115 4.33 5.92 13.82
CA SER A 115 4.51 5.61 15.24
C SER A 115 3.80 6.61 16.13
N GLU A 116 3.93 7.91 15.85
CA GLU A 116 3.24 8.98 16.57
C GLU A 116 1.71 8.79 16.54
N VAL A 117 1.14 8.50 15.37
CA VAL A 117 -0.31 8.27 15.25
C VAL A 117 -0.74 6.97 15.97
N LYS A 118 0.08 5.92 15.96
CA LYS A 118 -0.19 4.67 16.68
C LYS A 118 -0.23 4.88 18.19
N GLU A 119 0.63 5.74 18.74
CA GLU A 119 0.65 6.05 20.19
C GLU A 119 -0.58 6.85 20.64
N HIS A 120 -1.12 7.73 19.79
CA HIS A 120 -2.20 8.66 20.16
C HIS A 120 -3.61 8.20 19.73
N SER A 121 -3.72 7.14 18.92
CA SER A 121 -5.01 6.65 18.40
C SER A 121 -5.72 5.72 19.39
N VAL A 122 -6.97 6.04 19.74
CA VAL A 122 -7.82 5.20 20.61
C VAL A 122 -8.85 4.37 19.82
N THR A 123 -9.19 4.72 18.56
CA THR A 123 -10.47 4.23 17.97
C THR A 123 -10.48 3.66 16.55
N SER A 124 -9.36 3.41 15.86
CA SER A 124 -9.42 2.69 14.57
C SER A 124 -8.21 1.83 14.23
N VAL A 125 -8.15 0.65 14.87
CA VAL A 125 -7.07 -0.33 14.68
C VAL A 125 -6.98 -0.84 13.23
N GLN A 126 -8.10 -0.92 12.49
CA GLN A 126 -8.10 -1.47 11.13
C GLN A 126 -7.50 -0.52 10.09
N HIS A 127 -7.88 0.76 10.10
CA HIS A 127 -7.33 1.73 9.14
C HIS A 127 -5.83 1.94 9.34
N LEU A 128 -5.36 1.97 10.60
CA LEU A 128 -3.93 2.08 10.90
C LEU A 128 -3.16 0.84 10.47
N LYS A 129 -3.70 -0.38 10.65
CA LYS A 129 -3.10 -1.61 10.12
C LYS A 129 -2.95 -1.58 8.61
N HIS A 130 -3.96 -1.07 7.90
CA HIS A 130 -3.89 -0.92 6.45
C HIS A 130 -2.79 0.05 6.03
N ILE A 131 -2.67 1.21 6.69
CA ILE A 131 -1.59 2.17 6.42
C ILE A 131 -0.23 1.56 6.73
N ASP A 132 -0.09 0.83 7.84
CA ASP A 132 1.14 0.14 8.22
C ASP A 132 1.60 -0.85 7.14
N LEU A 133 0.67 -1.64 6.59
CA LEU A 133 0.97 -2.54 5.47
C LEU A 133 1.41 -1.80 4.21
N ILE A 134 0.82 -0.63 3.92
CA ILE A 134 1.27 0.22 2.81
C ILE A 134 2.70 0.68 3.04
N VAL A 135 3.02 1.18 4.24
CA VAL A 135 4.38 1.65 4.58
C VAL A 135 5.39 0.51 4.44
N ILE A 136 5.09 -0.66 4.98
CA ILE A 136 5.94 -1.86 4.83
C ILE A 136 6.14 -2.21 3.34
N GLY A 137 5.07 -2.16 2.53
CA GLY A 137 5.16 -2.40 1.10
C GLY A 137 6.08 -1.40 0.37
N LEU A 138 6.00 -0.11 0.72
CA LEU A 138 6.89 0.92 0.18
C LEU A 138 8.34 0.71 0.61
N GLU A 139 8.59 0.28 1.84
CA GLU A 139 9.93 -0.06 2.34
C GLU A 139 10.55 -1.22 1.58
N CYS A 140 9.79 -2.31 1.38
CA CYS A 140 10.22 -3.45 0.60
C CYS A 140 10.52 -3.05 -0.84
N TYR A 141 9.67 -2.21 -1.45
CA TYR A 141 9.87 -1.79 -2.84
C TYR A 141 11.11 -0.89 -3.01
N LEU A 142 11.33 0.07 -2.11
CA LEU A 142 12.54 0.88 -2.09
C LEU A 142 13.79 0.02 -1.89
N SER A 143 13.73 -0.98 -1.00
CA SER A 143 14.86 -1.89 -0.76
C SER A 143 15.19 -2.72 -2.01
N SER A 144 14.17 -3.18 -2.73
CA SER A 144 14.32 -3.86 -4.02
C SER A 144 14.94 -2.95 -5.08
N LEU A 145 14.45 -1.70 -5.20
CA LEU A 145 14.98 -0.70 -6.12
C LEU A 145 16.46 -0.41 -5.85
N VAL A 146 16.84 -0.19 -4.59
CA VAL A 146 18.24 0.07 -4.19
C VAL A 146 19.13 -1.12 -4.52
N SER A 147 18.66 -2.34 -4.25
CA SER A 147 19.42 -3.56 -4.54
C SER A 147 19.62 -3.76 -6.02
N GLU A 148 18.57 -3.56 -6.81
CA GLU A 148 18.62 -3.69 -8.26
C GLU A 148 19.48 -2.58 -8.90
N PHE A 149 19.41 -1.35 -8.40
CA PHE A 149 20.25 -0.25 -8.85
C PHE A 149 21.74 -0.54 -8.57
N ARG A 150 22.06 -1.03 -7.37
CA ARG A 150 23.42 -1.46 -7.03
C ARG A 150 23.91 -2.57 -7.97
N ALA A 151 23.11 -3.61 -8.17
CA ALA A 151 23.45 -4.72 -9.06
C ALA A 151 23.67 -4.25 -10.51
N LEU A 152 22.88 -3.28 -10.97
CA LEU A 152 23.05 -2.67 -12.28
C LEU A 152 24.40 -1.95 -12.39
N LEU A 153 24.73 -1.09 -11.43
CA LEU A 153 26.02 -0.39 -11.43
C LEU A 153 27.21 -1.36 -11.36
N GLU A 154 27.11 -2.40 -10.52
CA GLU A 154 28.11 -3.46 -10.38
C GLU A 154 28.36 -4.19 -11.70
N LYS A 155 27.30 -4.53 -12.44
CA LYS A 155 27.39 -5.19 -13.75
C LYS A 155 28.06 -4.32 -14.81
N HIS A 156 27.94 -3.00 -14.68
CA HIS A 156 28.42 -2.03 -15.65
C HIS A 156 29.64 -1.22 -15.16
N LYS A 157 30.39 -1.76 -14.19
CA LYS A 157 31.64 -1.22 -13.61
C LYS A 157 32.76 -0.84 -14.60
N ALA A 158 32.59 -1.16 -15.89
CA ALA A 158 33.50 -0.76 -16.98
C ALA A 158 33.10 0.59 -17.63
N TYR A 159 32.03 1.22 -17.11
CA TYR A 159 31.82 2.67 -17.06
C TYR A 159 32.14 3.17 -15.65
#